data_AF-A0A1B9LHY2-F1
#
_entry.id   AF-A0A1B9LHY2-F1
#
_cell.length_a   1.000
_cell.length_b   1.000
_cell.length_c   1.000
_cell.angle_alpha   90.00
_cell.angle_beta   90.00
_cell.angle_gamma   90.00
#
_symmetry.space_group_name_H-M   'P 1'
#
loop_
_entity.id
_entity.type
_entity.pdbx_description
1 polymer ?
#
loop_
_entity_poly.entity_id
_entity_poly.type
_entity_poly.pdbx_seq_one_letter_code
_entity_poly.pdbx_strand_id
1 'polypeptide(L)'
;MLKGIYLRLCYYSSYQNEHITNRYVKIVHIFQYVFSPFIFIHILSKLVKSSPIKNLSPKITINKAVISSKHQSLPFKYFILTSSLLFIILLSLNKAEAIFVNQSVKPIEGSLPYLALDKNGVYKVTKSSDFLNIKLPDGKIYVPEEGSILNTIVDKSTSTKPIELPKDIIFSQIDTLVPFGNYPSVPLNTVFDAPNNFWKDDDDDKNFSATGNLTVKWVDSYGEDVTSKVKNAPWEKLDPCASPYKLTLSISDFKLMTQYGVPKESSMVAKSHDYYLRPAVEKPYACYAKPSFNYDSATNPSLQDVDGPEWVAGKGFKAVIDDDDSNTSIVNFPSTGANNLYFDLILAGVTAKEVIDGYPDGDFPSTAGGSVPQPPSAKLSIPPGQDANLSNQLRVTLIGPNTGITKLRNNMFAPTQFSLMYKKTNTLIYKFSIVSWYMFVNQQFNTIDEFKKFCLRQGNGWTGFNIAKVDQLTNANAYTWNNGISGRQINNYRRSLNYNRSGKPVGGIFSEWGSLSEQNYPGSGWVADIYITQSTYDGDHRYYVDSRDGRILKQDGVSSNYGQVCAGPYILTSSERVEIKSNP
;
A
#
# COMPACT_ATOMS: atom_id res chain seq x y z
N MET A 1 -26.52 -23.13 26.92
CA MET A 1 -26.10 -24.40 27.55
C MET A 1 -24.57 -24.48 27.50
N LEU A 2 -23.97 -24.68 28.67
CA LEU A 2 -22.62 -25.17 29.06
C LEU A 2 -21.49 -25.21 27.99
N LYS A 3 -20.37 -24.47 28.14
CA LYS A 3 -19.19 -24.64 29.04
C LYS A 3 -18.26 -25.82 28.69
N GLY A 4 -16.94 -25.54 28.60
CA GLY A 4 -15.91 -26.59 28.61
C GLY A 4 -14.45 -26.13 28.43
N ILE A 5 -13.93 -25.31 29.33
CA ILE A 5 -12.49 -25.01 29.53
C ILE A 5 -11.86 -26.16 30.35
N TYR A 6 -10.64 -26.59 30.02
CA TYR A 6 -9.82 -27.43 30.92
C TYR A 6 -8.45 -26.82 31.20
N LEU A 7 -8.21 -26.61 32.50
CA LEU A 7 -6.96 -26.28 33.16
C LEU A 7 -6.92 -27.21 34.39
N ARG A 8 -5.82 -27.95 34.62
CA ARG A 8 -5.62 -28.68 35.89
C ARG A 8 -4.19 -28.55 36.37
N LEU A 9 -4.07 -28.05 37.59
CA LEU A 9 -2.89 -27.98 38.44
C LEU A 9 -2.80 -29.19 39.38
N CYS A 10 -1.58 -29.39 39.84
CA CYS A 10 -0.97 -30.31 40.81
C CYS A 10 -1.80 -30.94 41.95
N TYR A 11 -1.32 -32.10 42.41
CA TYR A 11 -1.41 -32.57 43.80
C TYR A 11 -0.13 -33.30 44.25
N TYR A 12 0.03 -33.40 45.57
CA TYR A 12 1.24 -33.48 46.39
C TYR A 12 1.44 -34.89 47.04
N SER A 13 2.71 -35.28 47.27
CA SER A 13 3.29 -35.86 48.53
C SER A 13 3.26 -37.37 48.96
N SER A 14 4.43 -37.75 49.55
CA SER A 14 4.73 -38.77 50.61
C SER A 14 5.08 -40.20 50.13
N TYR A 15 6.01 -41.00 50.67
CA TYR A 15 6.90 -40.99 51.87
C TYR A 15 7.82 -42.26 51.85
N GLN A 16 8.80 -42.34 52.78
CA GLN A 16 9.65 -43.48 53.28
C GLN A 16 11.09 -43.62 52.68
N ASN A 17 12.18 -43.31 53.44
CA ASN A 17 12.98 -44.14 54.40
C ASN A 17 13.69 -45.34 53.72
N GLU A 18 14.97 -45.73 53.94
CA GLU A 18 15.84 -45.75 55.13
C GLU A 18 17.29 -46.22 54.75
N HIS A 19 18.24 -46.19 55.70
CA HIS A 19 19.57 -46.89 55.81
C HIS A 19 20.93 -46.21 55.49
N ILE A 20 21.50 -45.54 56.52
CA ILE A 20 22.69 -45.89 57.36
C ILE A 20 23.68 -46.95 56.77
N THR A 21 25.03 -46.81 56.68
CA THR A 21 26.07 -46.80 57.75
C THR A 21 27.54 -46.68 57.19
N ASN A 22 28.46 -46.04 57.96
CA ASN A 22 29.91 -46.33 58.22
C ASN A 22 30.96 -46.39 57.07
N ARG A 23 32.25 -45.99 57.16
CA ARG A 23 33.23 -45.79 58.26
C ARG A 23 34.53 -45.08 57.71
N TYR A 24 35.12 -44.17 58.50
CA TYR A 24 36.57 -43.89 58.79
C TYR A 24 37.69 -44.13 57.72
N VAL A 25 38.71 -43.26 57.48
CA VAL A 25 39.91 -42.94 58.32
C VAL A 25 40.82 -41.83 57.68
N LYS A 26 41.22 -40.83 58.49
CA LYS A 26 42.48 -40.02 58.66
C LYS A 26 43.18 -39.19 57.52
N ILE A 27 43.33 -37.86 57.69
CA ILE A 27 44.45 -36.99 58.23
C ILE A 27 45.57 -36.71 57.19
N VAL A 28 45.93 -35.47 56.78
CA VAL A 28 46.92 -34.48 57.33
C VAL A 28 46.72 -33.07 56.66
N HIS A 29 46.37 -31.98 57.39
CA HIS A 29 47.08 -30.68 57.69
C HIS A 29 47.93 -30.00 56.54
N ILE A 30 48.05 -28.68 56.29
CA ILE A 30 47.76 -27.35 56.93
C ILE A 30 48.02 -26.19 55.92
N PHE A 31 47.29 -25.05 56.06
CA PHE A 31 47.53 -23.58 55.84
C PHE A 31 48.69 -23.05 54.90
N GLN A 32 48.70 -21.82 54.34
CA GLN A 32 48.17 -20.51 54.78
C GLN A 32 48.21 -19.42 53.67
N TYR A 33 47.20 -18.52 53.68
CA TYR A 33 47.12 -17.08 53.37
C TYR A 33 48.31 -16.28 52.78
N VAL A 34 47.99 -15.32 51.88
CA VAL A 34 48.31 -13.87 52.02
C VAL A 34 47.25 -13.02 51.27
N PHE A 35 46.61 -12.06 51.95
CA PHE A 35 46.10 -10.81 51.34
C PHE A 35 46.31 -9.65 52.33
N SER A 36 46.79 -8.54 51.78
CA SER A 36 47.20 -7.29 52.45
C SER A 36 45.99 -6.37 52.78
N PRO A 37 46.07 -5.48 53.78
CA PRO A 37 44.94 -4.76 54.35
C PRO A 37 44.82 -3.33 53.81
N PHE A 38 43.60 -2.77 53.68
CA PHE A 38 43.31 -1.36 53.93
C PHE A 38 41.79 -1.10 53.96
N ILE A 39 41.36 -0.38 55.01
CA ILE A 39 40.11 0.40 55.16
C ILE A 39 38.85 -0.37 55.60
N PHE A 40 38.52 -0.26 56.89
CA PHE A 40 37.12 -0.23 57.35
C PHE A 40 36.93 0.92 58.35
N ILE A 41 36.17 1.91 57.91
CA ILE A 41 35.77 3.14 58.60
C ILE A 41 34.44 2.85 59.31
N HIS A 42 34.43 3.08 60.62
CA HIS A 42 33.45 3.94 61.30
C HIS A 42 31.93 3.62 61.21
N ILE A 43 31.39 3.31 62.40
CA ILE A 43 30.13 3.81 62.98
C ILE A 43 28.81 3.23 62.43
N LEU A 44 28.31 2.26 63.21
CA LEU A 44 26.89 2.12 63.54
C LEU A 44 26.43 3.33 64.37
N SER A 45 25.56 4.17 63.82
CA SER A 45 24.64 4.99 64.62
C SER A 45 23.32 5.20 63.87
N LYS A 46 22.20 4.99 64.58
CA LYS A 46 20.78 5.22 64.21
C LYS A 46 20.21 4.13 63.27
N LEU A 47 19.14 3.39 63.60
CA LEU A 47 17.95 3.73 64.39
C LEU A 47 17.37 2.51 65.13
N VAL A 48 17.13 2.71 66.42
CA VAL A 48 16.21 1.95 67.28
C VAL A 48 14.86 2.69 67.30
N LYS A 49 13.75 1.94 67.19
CA LYS A 49 12.40 2.19 67.73
C LYS A 49 11.61 0.91 67.39
N SER A 50 10.97 0.14 68.26
CA SER A 50 10.44 0.36 69.60
C SER A 50 10.12 -1.01 70.26
N SER A 51 10.39 -1.12 71.56
CA SER A 51 10.08 -2.19 72.53
C SER A 51 8.55 -2.52 72.60
N PRO A 52 8.02 -3.55 73.34
CA PRO A 52 8.49 -4.03 74.65
C PRO A 52 8.32 -5.53 75.09
N ILE A 53 9.19 -5.92 76.06
CA ILE A 53 8.95 -6.68 77.32
C ILE A 53 8.59 -8.20 77.26
N LYS A 54 9.48 -9.08 77.76
CA LYS A 54 9.40 -9.82 79.07
C LYS A 54 10.53 -10.85 79.28
N ASN A 55 11.25 -10.67 80.39
CA ASN A 55 11.80 -11.63 81.37
C ASN A 55 12.45 -12.95 80.91
N LEU A 56 13.73 -13.16 81.24
CA LEU A 56 14.18 -13.97 82.39
C LEU A 56 15.72 -13.86 82.57
N SER A 57 16.15 -13.58 83.80
CA SER A 57 17.54 -13.57 84.33
C SER A 57 17.86 -14.90 85.04
N PRO A 58 19.05 -15.10 85.65
CA PRO A 58 20.46 -14.86 85.25
C PRO A 58 21.36 -16.10 85.55
N LYS A 59 22.65 -16.07 85.16
CA LYS A 59 23.76 -16.55 86.04
C LYS A 59 25.16 -16.15 85.50
N ILE A 60 25.90 -15.52 86.40
CA ILE A 60 27.29 -15.05 86.31
C ILE A 60 28.23 -16.19 86.70
N THR A 61 29.42 -16.32 86.07
CA THR A 61 30.68 -16.62 86.79
C THR A 61 31.89 -16.16 85.97
N ILE A 62 32.69 -15.28 86.57
CA ILE A 62 34.03 -14.86 86.13
C ILE A 62 35.04 -15.75 86.85
N ASN A 63 36.01 -16.32 86.14
CA ASN A 63 37.22 -16.89 86.77
C ASN A 63 38.47 -16.18 86.24
N LYS A 64 39.22 -15.62 87.20
CA LYS A 64 40.58 -15.06 87.06
C LYS A 64 41.58 -16.19 86.79
N ALA A 65 42.59 -15.93 85.98
CA ALA A 65 43.89 -16.56 86.13
C ALA A 65 44.99 -15.50 86.02
N VAL A 66 45.76 -15.41 87.11
CA VAL A 66 46.93 -14.57 87.35
C VAL A 66 48.15 -15.33 86.86
N ILE A 67 49.06 -14.70 86.12
CA ILE A 67 50.49 -15.09 86.11
C ILE A 67 51.35 -13.83 86.16
N SER A 68 52.30 -13.86 87.09
CA SER A 68 53.13 -12.78 87.58
C SER A 68 54.47 -12.62 86.86
N SER A 69 54.89 -11.36 86.76
CA SER A 69 56.23 -10.77 87.00
C SER A 69 57.50 -11.32 86.32
N LYS A 70 58.31 -10.42 85.74
CA LYS A 70 59.48 -9.79 86.41
C LYS A 70 60.19 -8.75 85.51
N HIS A 71 60.47 -7.59 86.11
CA HIS A 71 61.66 -6.68 86.01
C HIS A 71 62.25 -6.30 84.63
N GLN A 72 62.81 -5.12 84.35
CA GLN A 72 63.30 -3.98 85.13
C GLN A 72 63.57 -2.80 84.16
N SER A 73 63.55 -1.58 84.69
CA SER A 73 63.62 -0.27 84.03
C SER A 73 65.03 0.25 83.72
N LEU A 74 65.21 0.95 82.57
CA LEU A 74 66.23 2.01 82.36
C LEU A 74 65.83 2.95 81.18
N PRO A 75 66.32 4.20 81.10
CA PRO A 75 65.47 5.37 80.76
C PRO A 75 65.44 5.78 79.29
N PHE A 76 64.22 6.14 78.86
CA PHE A 76 63.74 6.42 77.50
C PHE A 76 64.17 7.77 76.87
N LYS A 77 65.22 8.44 77.36
CA LYS A 77 65.53 9.83 76.95
C LYS A 77 66.55 10.01 75.83
N TYR A 78 67.33 8.98 75.47
CA TYR A 78 68.34 9.08 74.40
C TYR A 78 67.93 8.43 73.06
N PHE A 79 66.76 7.78 72.98
CA PHE A 79 66.28 7.14 71.76
C PHE A 79 65.50 8.10 70.84
N ILE A 80 65.00 9.23 71.36
CA ILE A 80 64.15 10.15 70.59
C ILE A 80 64.99 11.09 69.70
N LEU A 81 66.22 11.46 70.08
CA LEU A 81 67.03 12.39 69.29
C LEU A 81 67.76 11.75 68.09
N THR A 82 68.11 10.47 68.16
CA THR A 82 68.82 9.77 67.07
C THR A 82 67.86 9.25 65.98
N SER A 83 66.60 9.01 66.33
CA SER A 83 65.56 8.57 65.39
C SER A 83 65.03 9.72 64.52
N SER A 84 64.94 10.94 65.07
CA SER A 84 64.46 12.12 64.31
C SER A 84 65.43 12.58 63.22
N LEU A 85 66.74 12.44 63.43
CA LEU A 85 67.75 12.83 62.44
C LEU A 85 67.79 11.87 61.24
N LEU A 86 67.60 10.57 61.49
CA LEU A 86 67.56 9.55 60.44
C LEU A 86 66.31 9.69 59.55
N PHE A 87 65.17 10.10 60.14
CA PHE A 87 63.93 10.31 59.40
C PHE A 87 63.98 11.56 58.50
N ILE A 88 64.63 12.64 58.96
CA ILE A 88 64.82 13.86 58.16
C ILE A 88 65.80 13.62 56.99
N ILE A 89 66.85 12.82 57.20
CA ILE A 89 67.78 12.43 56.13
C ILE A 89 67.09 11.56 55.06
N LEU A 90 66.22 10.64 55.47
CA LEU A 90 65.38 9.82 54.56
C LEU A 90 64.33 10.64 53.79
N LEU A 91 63.83 11.75 54.36
CA LEU A 91 62.94 12.70 53.67
C LEU A 91 63.68 13.58 52.66
N SER A 92 64.97 13.88 52.89
CA SER A 92 65.79 14.70 51.99
C SER A 92 66.42 13.93 50.80
N LEU A 93 66.40 12.59 50.82
CA LEU A 93 66.95 11.74 49.74
C LEU A 93 65.90 11.26 48.73
N ASN A 94 64.61 11.41 49.05
CA ASN A 94 63.55 11.26 48.06
C ASN A 94 63.31 12.63 47.43
N LYS A 95 64.02 12.92 46.33
CA LYS A 95 63.44 13.78 45.30
C LYS A 95 62.21 13.05 44.77
N ALA A 96 61.09 13.16 45.49
CA ALA A 96 59.80 13.11 44.85
C ALA A 96 59.73 14.36 43.98
N GLU A 97 60.34 14.29 42.80
CA GLU A 97 59.77 15.02 41.69
C GLU A 97 58.34 14.49 41.61
N ALA A 98 57.39 15.30 42.09
CA ALA A 98 56.05 15.21 41.55
C ALA A 98 56.25 15.43 40.06
N ILE A 99 56.39 14.33 39.31
CA ILE A 99 56.18 14.35 37.87
C ILE A 99 54.72 14.79 37.79
N PHE A 100 54.51 16.10 37.64
CA PHE A 100 53.36 16.59 36.92
C PHE A 100 53.48 15.92 35.57
N VAL A 101 52.79 14.79 35.45
CA VAL A 101 52.43 14.22 34.17
C VAL A 101 51.44 15.24 33.57
N ASN A 102 51.98 16.37 33.12
CA ASN A 102 51.49 17.06 31.94
C ASN A 102 51.92 16.21 30.72
N GLN A 103 51.73 14.88 30.77
CA GLN A 103 51.42 14.22 29.53
C GLN A 103 50.03 14.74 29.23
N SER A 104 49.93 15.51 28.16
CA SER A 104 48.69 15.56 27.40
C SER A 104 48.26 14.11 27.25
N VAL A 105 47.33 13.65 28.09
CA VAL A 105 46.72 12.33 27.94
C VAL A 105 45.93 12.49 26.66
N LYS A 106 46.58 12.20 25.53
CA LYS A 106 45.85 11.97 24.31
C LYS A 106 44.84 10.89 24.69
N PRO A 107 43.53 11.11 24.49
CA PRO A 107 42.57 10.06 24.68
C PRO A 107 43.09 8.80 23.99
N ILE A 108 42.94 7.64 24.63
CA ILE A 108 43.17 6.38 23.93
C ILE A 108 42.10 6.37 22.84
N GLU A 109 42.53 6.58 21.59
CA GLU A 109 41.64 6.55 20.43
C GLU A 109 41.13 5.11 20.30
N GLY A 110 39.84 4.96 20.55
CA GLY A 110 39.10 3.71 20.43
C GLY A 110 38.43 3.56 19.07
N SER A 111 37.57 2.56 18.94
CA SER A 111 36.74 2.34 17.78
C SER A 111 35.41 3.11 17.87
N LEU A 112 34.81 3.41 16.70
CA LEU A 112 33.48 4.01 16.64
C LEU A 112 32.42 2.95 16.97
N PRO A 113 31.37 3.28 17.75
CA PRO A 113 30.25 2.36 17.91
C PRO A 113 29.56 2.12 16.56
N TYR A 114 29.21 0.86 16.29
CA TYR A 114 28.58 0.44 15.05
C TYR A 114 27.37 -0.45 15.26
N LEU A 115 26.42 -0.36 14.32
CA LEU A 115 25.28 -1.26 14.24
C LEU A 115 25.70 -2.55 13.54
N ALA A 116 25.08 -3.67 13.93
CA ALA A 116 25.24 -4.96 13.28
C ALA A 116 23.88 -5.52 12.89
N LEU A 117 23.80 -6.24 11.77
CA LEU A 117 22.54 -6.88 11.33
C LEU A 117 22.33 -8.29 11.93
N ASP A 118 23.23 -8.72 12.82
CA ASP A 118 23.19 -9.99 13.53
C ASP A 118 23.67 -9.85 14.98
N LYS A 119 23.27 -10.81 15.83
CA LYS A 119 23.64 -10.81 17.26
C LYS A 119 25.14 -10.97 17.51
N ASN A 120 25.88 -11.53 16.57
CA ASN A 120 27.31 -11.80 16.73
C ASN A 120 28.20 -10.65 16.24
N GLY A 121 27.62 -9.63 15.58
CA GLY A 121 28.37 -8.48 15.08
C GLY A 121 29.15 -8.75 13.79
N VAL A 122 28.80 -9.82 13.06
CA VAL A 122 29.51 -10.22 11.83
C VAL A 122 29.17 -9.27 10.68
N TYR A 123 27.91 -8.82 10.59
CA TYR A 123 27.45 -7.94 9.52
C TYR A 123 27.41 -6.48 10.01
N LYS A 124 28.59 -5.84 10.06
CA LYS A 124 28.71 -4.42 10.42
C LYS A 124 27.97 -3.56 9.40
N VAL A 125 27.03 -2.74 9.84
CA VAL A 125 26.36 -1.74 8.99
C VAL A 125 27.40 -0.72 8.56
N THR A 126 27.55 -0.54 7.25
CA THR A 126 28.49 0.44 6.69
C THR A 126 27.78 1.59 6.00
N LYS A 127 26.50 1.42 5.65
CA LYS A 127 25.70 2.42 4.94
C LYS A 127 24.27 2.49 5.48
N SER A 128 23.64 3.67 5.39
CA SER A 128 22.22 3.83 5.72
C SER A 128 21.30 2.96 4.84
N SER A 129 21.73 2.59 3.64
CA SER A 129 20.99 1.70 2.72
C SER A 129 20.89 0.26 3.22
N ASP A 130 21.77 -0.19 4.12
CA ASP A 130 21.72 -1.53 4.71
C ASP A 130 20.40 -1.77 5.48
N PHE A 131 19.75 -0.71 5.97
CA PHE A 131 18.47 -0.79 6.69
C PHE A 131 17.23 -0.84 5.81
N LEU A 132 17.39 -0.54 4.52
CA LEU A 132 16.26 -0.34 3.61
C LEU A 132 16.04 -1.58 2.76
N ASN A 133 16.34 -2.78 3.28
CA ASN A 133 16.16 -4.04 2.56
C ASN A 133 14.73 -4.60 2.73
N ILE A 134 14.32 -5.40 1.75
CA ILE A 134 13.12 -6.23 1.85
C ILE A 134 13.49 -7.70 1.68
N LYS A 135 12.79 -8.57 2.40
CA LYS A 135 12.90 -10.02 2.21
C LYS A 135 11.54 -10.59 1.81
N LEU A 136 11.57 -11.43 0.77
CA LEU A 136 10.39 -12.08 0.22
C LEU A 136 10.21 -13.50 0.79
N PRO A 137 9.01 -14.10 0.67
CA PRO A 137 8.73 -15.45 1.17
C PRO A 137 9.59 -16.56 0.55
N ASP A 138 10.09 -16.34 -0.67
CA ASP A 138 11.00 -17.27 -1.36
C ASP A 138 12.45 -17.19 -0.85
N GLY A 139 12.70 -16.33 0.15
CA GLY A 139 14.00 -16.13 0.77
C GLY A 139 14.89 -15.11 0.06
N LYS A 140 14.48 -14.56 -1.10
CA LYS A 140 15.25 -13.51 -1.78
C LYS A 140 15.24 -12.23 -0.96
N ILE A 141 16.41 -11.58 -0.90
CA ILE A 141 16.61 -10.31 -0.21
C ILE A 141 16.98 -9.27 -1.25
N TYR A 142 16.20 -8.20 -1.33
CA TYR A 142 16.45 -7.07 -2.22
C TYR A 142 16.99 -5.89 -1.44
N VAL A 143 18.02 -5.24 -1.97
CA VAL A 143 18.72 -4.11 -1.33
C VAL A 143 18.83 -2.92 -2.29
N PRO A 144 18.92 -1.67 -1.79
CA PRO A 144 19.08 -0.50 -2.64
C PRO A 144 20.40 -0.49 -3.44
N GLU A 145 21.47 -0.99 -2.84
CA GLU A 145 22.82 -1.02 -3.40
C GLU A 145 23.63 -2.14 -2.76
N GLU A 146 24.80 -2.47 -3.33
CA GLU A 146 25.74 -3.40 -2.69
C GLU A 146 26.24 -2.83 -1.36
N GLY A 147 26.18 -3.67 -0.32
CA GLY A 147 26.42 -3.26 1.06
C GLY A 147 26.85 -4.43 1.94
N SER A 148 26.53 -4.36 3.21
CA SER A 148 27.03 -5.29 4.22
C SER A 148 26.32 -6.65 4.24
N ILE A 149 25.16 -6.78 3.58
CA ILE A 149 24.38 -8.02 3.53
C ILE A 149 24.87 -8.88 2.36
N LEU A 150 25.16 -10.16 2.61
CA LEU A 150 25.61 -11.11 1.58
C LEU A 150 24.42 -11.80 0.89
N ASN A 151 24.65 -12.30 -0.33
CA ASN A 151 23.66 -13.04 -1.15
C ASN A 151 22.37 -12.25 -1.45
N THR A 152 22.51 -10.94 -1.65
CA THR A 152 21.40 -10.03 -1.96
C THR A 152 21.28 -9.73 -3.44
N ILE A 153 20.12 -9.21 -3.83
CA ILE A 153 19.83 -8.72 -5.18
C ILE A 153 19.73 -7.20 -5.11
N VAL A 154 20.58 -6.49 -5.87
CA VAL A 154 20.44 -5.04 -6.00
C VAL A 154 19.16 -4.73 -6.76
N ASP A 155 18.28 -3.96 -6.12
CA ASP A 155 17.01 -3.59 -6.69
C ASP A 155 17.19 -2.61 -7.84
N LYS A 156 16.49 -2.91 -8.94
CA LYS A 156 16.39 -2.06 -10.14
C LYS A 156 14.93 -1.94 -10.56
N SER A 157 14.02 -2.20 -9.64
CA SER A 157 12.59 -2.16 -9.89
C SER A 157 12.14 -0.74 -10.21
N THR A 158 11.16 -0.65 -11.08
CA THR A 158 10.48 0.61 -11.43
C THR A 158 8.99 0.35 -11.50
N SER A 159 8.18 1.41 -11.57
CA SER A 159 6.73 1.29 -11.80
C SER A 159 6.40 0.50 -13.07
N THR A 160 7.35 0.43 -13.98
CA THR A 160 7.22 -0.20 -15.27
C THR A 160 7.82 -1.62 -15.24
N LYS A 161 8.89 -1.86 -14.49
CA LYS A 161 9.50 -3.18 -14.30
C LYS A 161 9.53 -3.55 -12.80
N PRO A 162 8.38 -3.91 -12.21
CA PRO A 162 8.31 -4.27 -10.80
C PRO A 162 8.95 -5.65 -10.52
N ILE A 163 9.23 -5.91 -9.25
CA ILE A 163 9.55 -7.24 -8.73
C ILE A 163 8.26 -8.07 -8.77
N GLU A 164 8.31 -9.20 -9.49
CA GLU A 164 7.23 -10.19 -9.49
C GLU A 164 7.22 -10.93 -8.15
N LEU A 165 6.07 -10.92 -7.49
CA LEU A 165 5.82 -11.59 -6.24
C LEU A 165 5.02 -12.88 -6.46
N PRO A 166 5.12 -13.85 -5.54
CA PRO A 166 4.26 -15.03 -5.56
C PRO A 166 2.76 -14.69 -5.64
N LYS A 167 1.99 -15.61 -6.24
CA LYS A 167 0.52 -15.53 -6.24
C LYS A 167 0.01 -15.51 -4.80
N ASP A 168 -1.06 -14.75 -4.57
CA ASP A 168 -1.77 -14.68 -3.28
C ASP A 168 -0.93 -14.16 -2.10
N ILE A 169 0.20 -13.49 -2.38
CA ILE A 169 1.03 -12.86 -1.35
C ILE A 169 0.24 -11.82 -0.54
N ILE A 170 0.46 -11.80 0.77
CA ILE A 170 -0.13 -10.82 1.70
C ILE A 170 0.91 -9.78 2.12
N PHE A 171 0.47 -8.62 2.60
CA PHE A 171 1.41 -7.55 2.98
C PHE A 171 2.42 -7.99 4.05
N SER A 172 1.99 -8.79 5.03
CA SER A 172 2.85 -9.25 6.13
C SER A 172 3.91 -10.28 5.75
N GLN A 173 3.89 -10.76 4.50
CA GLN A 173 4.88 -11.70 3.96
C GLN A 173 6.07 -11.00 3.31
N ILE A 174 6.01 -9.67 3.19
CA ILE A 174 7.11 -8.84 2.71
C ILE A 174 7.79 -8.25 3.94
N ASP A 175 8.89 -8.90 4.34
CA ASP A 175 9.60 -8.56 5.56
C ASP A 175 10.39 -7.26 5.36
N THR A 176 10.24 -6.33 6.29
CA THR A 176 11.02 -5.09 6.41
C THR A 176 11.51 -4.94 7.85
N LEU A 177 12.48 -4.06 8.10
CA LEU A 177 12.92 -3.76 9.47
C LEU A 177 11.89 -3.00 10.32
N VAL A 178 10.78 -2.52 9.74
CA VAL A 178 9.70 -1.87 10.47
C VAL A 178 8.64 -2.93 10.81
N PRO A 179 8.52 -3.35 12.08
CA PRO A 179 7.55 -4.36 12.46
C PRO A 179 6.13 -3.80 12.40
N PHE A 180 5.16 -4.64 12.03
CA PHE A 180 3.75 -4.24 11.97
C PHE A 180 3.19 -3.72 13.32
N GLY A 181 3.76 -4.15 14.45
CA GLY A 181 3.43 -3.62 15.78
C GLY A 181 3.74 -2.13 15.96
N ASN A 182 4.71 -1.60 15.19
CA ASN A 182 5.15 -0.20 15.23
C ASN A 182 4.94 0.47 13.87
N TYR A 183 3.92 0.06 13.11
CA TYR A 183 3.68 0.59 11.77
C TYR A 183 3.03 1.99 11.81
N PRO A 184 3.40 2.91 10.90
CA PRO A 184 4.38 2.79 9.81
C PRO A 184 5.79 3.26 10.16
N SER A 185 6.12 3.47 11.43
CA SER A 185 7.43 4.00 11.84
C SER A 185 7.90 3.49 13.19
N VAL A 186 9.17 3.08 13.24
CA VAL A 186 9.82 2.57 14.45
C VAL A 186 11.11 3.36 14.72
N PRO A 187 11.38 3.77 15.97
CA PRO A 187 12.68 4.33 16.36
C PRO A 187 13.80 3.31 16.22
N LEU A 188 15.00 3.74 15.77
CA LEU A 188 16.15 2.84 15.62
C LEU A 188 16.54 2.20 16.96
N ASN A 189 16.49 2.95 18.06
CA ASN A 189 16.66 2.40 19.42
C ASN A 189 15.82 1.13 19.61
N THR A 190 14.52 1.18 19.30
CA THR A 190 13.59 0.06 19.54
C THR A 190 13.93 -1.17 18.70
N VAL A 191 14.56 -0.99 17.53
CA VAL A 191 14.95 -2.07 16.64
C VAL A 191 16.26 -2.74 17.11
N PHE A 192 17.24 -1.93 17.52
CA PHE A 192 18.62 -2.38 17.73
C PHE A 192 18.99 -2.62 19.21
N ASP A 193 18.28 -2.01 20.15
CA ASP A 193 18.49 -2.20 21.59
C ASP A 193 17.84 -3.52 22.07
N ALA A 194 17.79 -3.75 23.38
CA ALA A 194 17.20 -4.93 23.98
C ALA A 194 15.75 -5.16 23.47
N PRO A 195 15.36 -6.40 23.12
CA PRO A 195 16.07 -7.67 23.34
C PRO A 195 16.96 -8.14 22.17
N ASN A 196 17.07 -7.35 21.09
CA ASN A 196 17.77 -7.78 19.89
C ASN A 196 19.30 -7.64 20.01
N ASN A 197 19.77 -6.56 20.65
CA ASN A 197 21.20 -6.24 20.84
C ASN A 197 21.99 -6.29 19.53
N PHE A 198 21.47 -5.65 18.50
CA PHE A 198 22.03 -5.60 17.14
C PHE A 198 23.03 -4.43 16.98
N TRP A 199 23.91 -4.27 17.96
CA TRP A 199 24.96 -3.26 17.98
C TRP A 199 26.18 -3.83 18.70
N LYS A 200 27.36 -3.30 18.39
CA LYS A 200 28.60 -3.69 19.06
C LYS A 200 29.57 -2.53 19.08
N ASP A 201 30.41 -2.55 20.08
CA ASP A 201 31.59 -1.73 20.18
C ASP A 201 32.79 -2.66 20.41
N ASP A 202 33.87 -2.48 19.63
CA ASP A 202 35.01 -3.40 19.69
C ASP A 202 35.85 -3.19 20.98
N ASP A 203 35.56 -2.13 21.73
CA ASP A 203 36.29 -1.69 22.93
C ASP A 203 35.51 -1.94 24.24
N ASP A 204 34.37 -2.64 24.15
CA ASP A 204 33.45 -3.01 25.25
C ASP A 204 32.74 -1.81 25.93
N ASP A 205 32.49 -0.72 25.19
CA ASP A 205 31.64 0.38 25.66
C ASP A 205 30.20 -0.10 25.91
N LYS A 206 29.59 0.47 26.96
CA LYS A 206 28.23 0.12 27.42
C LYS A 206 27.23 1.26 27.18
N ASN A 207 25.95 0.93 27.32
CA ASN A 207 24.81 1.85 27.23
C ASN A 207 24.72 2.56 25.86
N PHE A 208 24.55 1.75 24.83
CA PHE A 208 24.25 2.20 23.49
C PHE A 208 22.93 2.99 23.43
N SER A 209 22.91 4.01 22.59
CA SER A 209 21.68 4.66 22.17
C SER A 209 21.77 5.06 20.71
N ALA A 210 20.65 4.92 20.01
CA ALA A 210 20.49 5.37 18.64
C ALA A 210 19.37 6.41 18.56
N THR A 211 19.61 7.47 17.80
CA THR A 211 18.57 8.43 17.40
C THR A 211 17.99 8.04 16.04
N GLY A 212 16.95 8.73 15.58
CA GLY A 212 16.38 8.50 14.25
C GLY A 212 15.38 7.34 14.17
N ASN A 213 14.67 7.28 13.03
CA ASN A 213 13.55 6.38 12.81
C ASN A 213 13.63 5.72 11.44
N LEU A 214 13.08 4.50 11.36
CA LEU A 214 12.71 3.86 10.11
C LEU A 214 11.23 4.14 9.82
N THR A 215 10.91 4.31 8.55
CA THR A 215 9.55 4.58 8.07
C THR A 215 9.24 3.73 6.85
N VAL A 216 7.97 3.31 6.75
CA VAL A 216 7.42 2.62 5.58
C VAL A 216 6.26 3.42 5.01
N LYS A 217 6.18 3.48 3.69
CA LYS A 217 5.01 4.02 2.99
C LYS A 217 4.63 3.12 1.82
N TRP A 218 3.34 2.83 1.69
CA TRP A 218 2.77 2.12 0.55
C TRP A 218 1.91 3.05 -0.28
N VAL A 219 2.11 3.01 -1.58
CA VAL A 219 1.26 3.65 -2.57
C VAL A 219 0.86 2.62 -3.60
N ASP A 220 -0.40 2.55 -3.97
CA ASP A 220 -0.85 1.64 -5.03
C ASP A 220 -0.67 2.23 -6.44
N SER A 221 -1.04 1.50 -7.49
CA SER A 221 -0.87 1.98 -8.87
C SER A 221 -1.80 3.13 -9.26
N TYR A 222 -2.81 3.43 -8.44
CA TYR A 222 -3.67 4.60 -8.59
C TYR A 222 -3.09 5.86 -7.93
N GLY A 223 -2.00 5.72 -7.17
CA GLY A 223 -1.40 6.81 -6.42
C GLY A 223 -2.01 6.99 -5.02
N GLU A 224 -2.87 6.07 -4.57
CA GLU A 224 -3.50 6.13 -3.25
C GLU A 224 -2.51 5.68 -2.17
N ASP A 225 -2.40 6.45 -1.08
CA ASP A 225 -1.61 6.06 0.09
C ASP A 225 -2.37 4.99 0.89
N VAL A 226 -1.95 3.73 0.72
CA VAL A 226 -2.57 2.57 1.37
C VAL A 226 -1.85 2.16 2.66
N THR A 227 -0.91 2.97 3.16
CA THR A 227 -0.09 2.64 4.34
C THR A 227 -0.94 2.33 5.58
N SER A 228 -1.99 3.13 5.82
CA SER A 228 -2.91 2.91 6.96
C SER A 228 -3.78 1.67 6.76
N LYS A 229 -4.16 1.35 5.52
CA LYS A 229 -4.88 0.11 5.20
C LYS A 229 -4.01 -1.11 5.51
N VAL A 230 -2.76 -1.08 5.04
CA VAL A 230 -1.76 -2.13 5.29
C VAL A 230 -1.51 -2.32 6.79
N LYS A 231 -1.44 -1.23 7.57
CA LYS A 231 -1.34 -1.30 9.03
C LYS A 231 -2.49 -2.07 9.68
N ASN A 232 -3.71 -1.79 9.24
CA ASN A 232 -4.93 -2.32 9.86
C ASN A 232 -5.25 -3.75 9.39
N ALA A 233 -4.81 -4.12 8.19
CA ALA A 233 -5.05 -5.44 7.59
C ALA A 233 -3.79 -6.00 6.92
N PRO A 234 -2.70 -6.25 7.67
CA PRO A 234 -1.45 -6.77 7.10
C PRO A 234 -1.58 -8.20 6.54
N TRP A 235 -2.64 -8.92 6.91
CA TRP A 235 -2.99 -10.24 6.35
C TRP A 235 -3.77 -10.16 5.03
N GLU A 236 -4.10 -8.97 4.53
CA GLU A 236 -4.79 -8.81 3.25
C GLU A 236 -3.83 -9.10 2.09
N LYS A 237 -4.35 -9.75 1.04
CA LYS A 237 -3.61 -10.02 -0.19
C LYS A 237 -3.30 -8.73 -0.92
N LEU A 238 -2.13 -8.66 -1.54
CA LEU A 238 -1.85 -7.60 -2.52
C LEU A 238 -2.79 -7.81 -3.71
N ASP A 239 -3.65 -6.83 -3.97
CA ASP A 239 -4.56 -6.85 -5.11
C ASP A 239 -3.77 -6.63 -6.42
N PRO A 240 -3.76 -7.60 -7.37
CA PRO A 240 -3.14 -7.41 -8.68
C PRO A 240 -3.70 -6.22 -9.45
N CYS A 241 -4.96 -5.86 -9.22
CA CYS A 241 -5.60 -4.72 -9.87
C CYS A 241 -5.15 -3.36 -9.35
N ALA A 242 -4.50 -3.31 -8.18
CA ALA A 242 -3.89 -2.11 -7.62
C ALA A 242 -2.36 -2.15 -7.72
N SER A 243 -1.84 -3.10 -8.49
CA SER A 243 -0.41 -3.25 -8.75
C SER A 243 0.03 -2.45 -10.01
N PRO A 244 1.33 -2.10 -10.13
CA PRO A 244 2.37 -2.31 -9.12
C PRO A 244 2.22 -1.36 -7.93
N TYR A 245 2.47 -1.90 -6.73
CA TYR A 245 2.57 -1.12 -5.51
C TYR A 245 3.97 -0.51 -5.42
N LYS A 246 4.06 0.71 -4.89
CA LYS A 246 5.30 1.36 -4.50
C LYS A 246 5.46 1.30 -2.98
N LEU A 247 6.45 0.54 -2.53
CA LEU A 247 6.89 0.44 -1.15
C LEU A 247 8.13 1.33 -0.95
N THR A 248 7.95 2.46 -0.26
CA THR A 248 9.06 3.35 0.10
C THR A 248 9.54 3.01 1.50
N LEU A 249 10.82 2.65 1.62
CA LEU A 249 11.52 2.54 2.90
C LEU A 249 12.42 3.75 3.09
N SER A 250 12.38 4.37 4.26
CA SER A 250 13.27 5.49 4.57
C SER A 250 13.83 5.39 5.98
N ILE A 251 15.03 5.92 6.14
CA ILE A 251 15.72 6.13 7.42
C ILE A 251 16.09 7.60 7.54
N SER A 252 15.81 8.20 8.69
CA SER A 252 16.21 9.59 8.97
C SER A 252 17.72 9.71 9.21
N ASP A 253 18.22 10.94 9.31
CA ASP A 253 19.54 11.15 9.91
C ASP A 253 19.57 10.51 11.29
N PHE A 254 20.69 9.88 11.63
CA PHE A 254 20.84 9.25 12.93
C PHE A 254 22.26 9.32 13.46
N LYS A 255 22.33 9.22 14.78
CA LYS A 255 23.56 9.12 15.56
C LYS A 255 23.53 7.87 16.42
N LEU A 256 24.65 7.16 16.45
CA LEU A 256 24.95 6.11 17.42
C LEU A 256 25.83 6.72 18.50
N MET A 257 25.48 6.45 19.76
CA MET A 257 26.17 7.02 20.91
C MET A 257 26.43 5.93 21.94
N THR A 258 27.65 5.88 22.45
CA THR A 258 28.03 5.12 23.65
C THR A 258 28.17 6.07 24.84
N GLN A 259 28.10 5.53 26.06
CA GLN A 259 28.29 6.35 27.26
C GLN A 259 29.74 6.85 27.41
N TYR A 260 30.70 6.04 26.95
CA TYR A 260 32.14 6.29 27.00
C TYR A 260 32.75 6.11 25.59
N GLY A 261 34.07 6.15 25.45
CA GLY A 261 34.75 6.01 24.14
C GLY A 261 35.18 7.34 23.50
N VAL A 262 36.28 7.30 22.73
CA VAL A 262 36.73 8.41 21.89
C VAL A 262 37.10 7.83 20.53
N PRO A 263 36.32 8.06 19.46
CA PRO A 263 35.08 8.85 19.41
C PRO A 263 33.83 8.12 19.96
N LYS A 264 33.08 8.77 20.87
CA LYS A 264 31.81 8.26 21.45
C LYS A 264 30.58 8.27 20.54
N GLU A 265 30.67 8.95 19.40
CA GLU A 265 29.52 9.12 18.50
C GLU A 265 29.90 8.86 17.04
N SER A 266 29.02 8.16 16.34
CA SER A 266 29.04 8.02 14.89
C SER A 266 27.72 8.56 14.32
N SER A 267 27.76 9.12 13.12
CA SER A 267 26.58 9.70 12.47
C SER A 267 26.45 9.22 11.04
N MET A 268 25.20 9.07 10.60
CA MET A 268 24.85 8.66 9.25
C MET A 268 23.71 9.52 8.72
N VAL A 269 23.72 9.69 7.40
CA VAL A 269 22.77 10.54 6.68
C VAL A 269 21.51 9.77 6.31
N ALA A 270 20.40 10.50 6.22
CA ALA A 270 19.13 9.99 5.78
C ALA A 270 19.21 9.35 4.39
N LYS A 271 18.40 8.32 4.18
CA LYS A 271 18.30 7.62 2.89
C LYS A 271 16.87 7.12 2.68
N SER A 272 16.46 7.02 1.43
CA SER A 272 15.19 6.40 1.04
C SER A 272 15.40 5.54 -0.20
N HIS A 273 14.58 4.50 -0.33
CA HIS A 273 14.54 3.63 -1.51
C HIS A 273 13.09 3.21 -1.80
N ASP A 274 12.75 3.14 -3.08
CA ASP A 274 11.43 2.75 -3.57
C ASP A 274 11.51 1.37 -4.22
N TYR A 275 10.70 0.42 -3.72
CA TYR A 275 10.49 -0.89 -4.33
C TYR A 275 9.16 -0.90 -5.08
N TYR A 276 9.17 -1.40 -6.31
CA TYR A 276 7.95 -1.59 -7.10
C TYR A 276 7.60 -3.07 -7.14
N LEU A 277 6.38 -3.41 -6.73
CA LEU A 277 5.99 -4.77 -6.39
C LEU A 277 4.70 -5.17 -7.11
N ARG A 278 4.68 -6.34 -7.76
CA ARG A 278 3.51 -6.84 -8.48
C ARG A 278 3.24 -8.31 -8.12
N PRO A 279 2.06 -8.65 -7.58
CA PRO A 279 1.69 -10.05 -7.35
C PRO A 279 1.42 -10.77 -8.68
N ALA A 280 1.94 -11.98 -8.81
CA ALA A 280 1.63 -12.85 -9.93
C ALA A 280 0.14 -13.25 -9.92
N VAL A 281 -0.42 -13.46 -11.11
CA VAL A 281 -1.78 -13.99 -11.30
C VAL A 281 -1.72 -15.30 -12.07
N GLU A 282 -2.73 -16.13 -11.90
CA GLU A 282 -2.82 -17.42 -12.62
C GLU A 282 -3.15 -17.23 -14.09
N LYS A 283 -4.07 -16.30 -14.38
CA LYS A 283 -4.56 -15.95 -15.70
C LYS A 283 -4.64 -14.43 -15.77
N PRO A 284 -4.18 -13.78 -16.83
CA PRO A 284 -4.32 -12.33 -16.98
C PRO A 284 -5.79 -11.96 -17.22
N TYR A 285 -6.19 -10.80 -16.71
CA TYR A 285 -7.57 -10.31 -16.82
C TYR A 285 -7.62 -8.78 -16.75
N ALA A 286 -8.71 -8.19 -17.25
CA ALA A 286 -8.99 -6.78 -17.03
C ALA A 286 -9.69 -6.59 -15.67
N CYS A 287 -9.25 -5.59 -14.92
CA CYS A 287 -9.79 -5.22 -13.61
C CYS A 287 -10.89 -4.17 -13.72
N TYR A 288 -10.63 -3.14 -14.53
CA TYR A 288 -11.53 -2.01 -14.72
C TYR A 288 -11.50 -1.57 -16.18
N ALA A 289 -12.63 -1.07 -16.66
CA ALA A 289 -12.76 -0.36 -17.91
C ALA A 289 -13.01 1.13 -17.63
N LYS A 290 -12.07 1.96 -18.07
CA LYS A 290 -11.99 3.37 -17.70
C LYS A 290 -12.25 4.27 -18.92
N PRO A 291 -13.47 4.80 -19.08
CA PRO A 291 -13.74 5.93 -19.96
C PRO A 291 -13.26 7.24 -19.31
N SER A 292 -13.81 8.40 -19.71
CA SER A 292 -13.45 9.69 -19.10
C SER A 292 -13.82 9.75 -17.60
N PHE A 293 -13.00 10.43 -16.79
CA PHE A 293 -13.21 10.61 -15.33
C PHE A 293 -14.00 11.86 -14.95
N ASN A 294 -14.47 12.63 -15.92
CA ASN A 294 -15.31 13.78 -15.59
C ASN A 294 -16.60 13.29 -14.92
N TYR A 295 -16.96 13.93 -13.81
CA TYR A 295 -18.13 13.61 -13.00
C TYR A 295 -18.01 12.28 -12.22
N ASP A 296 -16.97 12.19 -11.40
CA ASP A 296 -16.64 11.07 -10.51
C ASP A 296 -16.46 11.60 -9.07
N SER A 297 -17.01 10.89 -8.06
CA SER A 297 -16.94 11.34 -6.65
C SER A 297 -15.52 11.40 -6.09
N ALA A 298 -14.56 10.63 -6.63
CA ALA A 298 -13.16 10.68 -6.21
C ALA A 298 -12.50 12.03 -6.55
N THR A 299 -12.93 12.67 -7.63
CA THR A 299 -12.42 14.00 -8.04
C THR A 299 -13.28 15.15 -7.55
N ASN A 300 -14.57 14.88 -7.28
CA ASN A 300 -15.48 15.87 -6.74
C ASN A 300 -16.35 15.27 -5.63
N PRO A 301 -15.85 15.22 -4.39
CA PRO A 301 -16.56 14.62 -3.25
C PRO A 301 -17.88 15.30 -2.88
N SER A 302 -18.16 16.50 -3.44
CA SER A 302 -19.44 17.19 -3.24
C SER A 302 -20.58 16.60 -4.08
N LEU A 303 -20.24 15.82 -5.11
CA LEU A 303 -21.22 15.13 -5.95
C LEU A 303 -21.82 13.94 -5.21
N GLN A 304 -23.14 13.93 -5.06
CA GLN A 304 -23.88 12.84 -4.42
C GLN A 304 -24.48 11.89 -5.45
N ASP A 305 -24.46 10.58 -5.18
CA ASP A 305 -25.11 9.55 -6.00
C ASP A 305 -24.73 9.65 -7.49
N VAL A 306 -23.43 9.85 -7.74
CA VAL A 306 -22.84 9.88 -9.07
C VAL A 306 -22.19 8.57 -9.46
N ASP A 307 -21.82 7.72 -8.50
CA ASP A 307 -21.23 6.41 -8.76
C ASP A 307 -22.33 5.35 -8.75
N GLY A 308 -22.58 4.72 -9.89
CA GLY A 308 -23.50 3.59 -9.99
C GLY A 308 -22.89 2.30 -9.43
N PRO A 309 -23.68 1.23 -9.31
CA PRO A 309 -23.25 0.00 -8.65
C PRO A 309 -22.06 -0.69 -9.33
N GLU A 310 -21.89 -0.51 -10.63
CA GLU A 310 -20.76 -1.05 -11.40
C GLU A 310 -19.55 -0.12 -11.46
N TRP A 311 -19.68 1.14 -11.01
CA TRP A 311 -18.64 2.16 -11.06
C TRP A 311 -17.88 2.24 -9.74
N VAL A 312 -16.56 2.15 -9.82
CA VAL A 312 -15.67 2.38 -8.68
C VAL A 312 -15.00 3.74 -8.86
N ALA A 313 -15.27 4.65 -7.94
CA ALA A 313 -14.74 6.00 -7.94
C ALA A 313 -13.21 6.00 -8.16
N GLY A 314 -12.74 6.82 -9.10
CA GLY A 314 -11.32 6.93 -9.46
C GLY A 314 -10.72 5.72 -10.20
N LYS A 315 -11.50 4.66 -10.48
CA LYS A 315 -11.02 3.43 -11.15
C LYS A 315 -11.80 3.12 -12.44
N GLY A 316 -13.10 3.37 -12.47
CA GLY A 316 -13.98 3.15 -13.62
C GLY A 316 -14.96 2.00 -13.43
N PHE A 317 -15.47 1.42 -14.51
CA PHE A 317 -16.38 0.28 -14.44
C PHE A 317 -15.63 -0.98 -14.05
N LYS A 318 -16.06 -1.67 -12.99
CA LYS A 318 -15.48 -2.95 -12.59
C LYS A 318 -15.75 -4.01 -13.67
N ALA A 319 -14.68 -4.67 -14.11
CA ALA A 319 -14.77 -5.74 -15.08
C ALA A 319 -15.25 -7.04 -14.42
N VAL A 320 -16.12 -7.76 -15.12
CA VAL A 320 -16.58 -9.11 -14.79
C VAL A 320 -16.00 -10.07 -15.82
N ILE A 321 -15.24 -11.06 -15.37
CA ILE A 321 -14.58 -12.03 -16.25
C ILE A 321 -15.05 -13.43 -15.90
N ASP A 322 -15.92 -13.96 -16.75
CA ASP A 322 -16.38 -15.34 -16.70
C ASP A 322 -16.48 -15.84 -18.14
N ASP A 323 -15.67 -16.86 -18.47
CA ASP A 323 -15.60 -17.41 -19.83
C ASP A 323 -16.77 -18.36 -20.13
N ASP A 324 -17.35 -18.96 -19.08
CA ASP A 324 -18.44 -19.93 -19.17
C ASP A 324 -19.82 -19.25 -19.15
N ASP A 325 -19.91 -18.00 -18.68
CA ASP A 325 -21.15 -17.22 -18.66
C ASP A 325 -21.41 -16.48 -19.99
N SER A 326 -22.56 -16.77 -20.61
CA SER A 326 -23.05 -16.05 -21.77
C SER A 326 -23.36 -14.58 -21.48
N ASN A 327 -23.65 -14.24 -20.23
CA ASN A 327 -24.01 -12.88 -19.81
C ASN A 327 -22.81 -11.97 -19.57
N THR A 328 -21.58 -12.48 -19.54
CA THR A 328 -20.38 -11.67 -19.27
C THR A 328 -20.28 -10.42 -20.18
N SER A 329 -20.63 -10.56 -21.46
CA SER A 329 -20.55 -9.44 -22.40
C SER A 329 -21.62 -8.36 -22.17
N ILE A 330 -22.73 -8.71 -21.54
CA ILE A 330 -23.84 -7.80 -21.24
C ILE A 330 -23.82 -7.26 -19.81
N VAL A 331 -22.80 -7.54 -19.00
CA VAL A 331 -22.64 -6.89 -17.68
C VAL A 331 -21.44 -5.96 -17.64
N ASN A 332 -20.60 -6.02 -18.67
CA ASN A 332 -19.43 -5.17 -18.82
C ASN A 332 -19.73 -3.90 -19.60
N PHE A 333 -18.93 -2.87 -19.29
CA PHE A 333 -18.82 -1.65 -20.08
C PHE A 333 -18.02 -1.89 -21.37
N PRO A 334 -18.32 -1.22 -22.48
CA PRO A 334 -19.50 -0.39 -22.72
C PRO A 334 -20.71 -1.19 -23.22
N SER A 335 -21.91 -0.66 -22.98
CA SER A 335 -23.14 -1.12 -23.66
C SER A 335 -23.59 -0.19 -24.79
N THR A 336 -23.10 1.05 -24.78
CA THR A 336 -23.30 2.05 -25.83
C THR A 336 -21.98 2.41 -26.49
N GLY A 337 -21.98 2.86 -27.74
CA GLY A 337 -20.72 3.25 -28.40
C GLY A 337 -20.92 4.31 -29.47
N ALA A 338 -19.85 5.03 -29.78
CA ALA A 338 -19.76 5.93 -30.93
C ALA A 338 -18.35 5.86 -31.52
N ASN A 339 -18.21 6.30 -32.77
CA ASN A 339 -16.92 6.30 -33.44
C ASN A 339 -15.88 7.14 -32.67
N ASN A 340 -14.65 6.61 -32.56
CA ASN A 340 -13.50 7.22 -31.87
C ASN A 340 -13.68 7.47 -30.36
N LEU A 341 -14.75 6.96 -29.74
CA LEU A 341 -14.75 6.81 -28.28
C LEU A 341 -13.77 5.72 -27.88
N TYR A 342 -13.07 5.93 -26.79
CA TYR A 342 -12.09 4.98 -26.28
C TYR A 342 -12.20 4.82 -24.78
N PHE A 343 -11.75 3.68 -24.28
CA PHE A 343 -11.60 3.44 -22.86
C PHE A 343 -10.32 2.65 -22.62
N ASP A 344 -9.76 2.83 -21.43
CA ASP A 344 -8.54 2.17 -21.03
C ASP A 344 -8.89 1.01 -20.11
N LEU A 345 -8.47 -0.20 -20.47
CA LEU A 345 -8.53 -1.37 -19.60
C LEU A 345 -7.32 -1.35 -18.67
N ILE A 346 -7.56 -1.51 -17.37
CA ILE A 346 -6.51 -1.74 -16.39
C ILE A 346 -6.29 -3.25 -16.28
N LEU A 347 -5.13 -3.72 -16.71
CA LEU A 347 -4.80 -5.14 -16.80
C LEU A 347 -4.06 -5.63 -15.56
N ALA A 348 -4.34 -6.88 -15.17
CA ALA A 348 -3.57 -7.63 -14.19
C ALA A 348 -2.82 -8.80 -14.87
N GLY A 349 -1.57 -9.01 -14.48
CA GLY A 349 -0.76 -10.14 -14.93
C GLY A 349 -0.14 -10.06 -16.31
N VAL A 350 -0.39 -8.98 -17.06
CA VAL A 350 0.12 -8.79 -18.41
C VAL A 350 0.25 -7.30 -18.71
N THR A 351 1.20 -6.93 -19.55
CA THR A 351 1.32 -5.58 -20.09
C THR A 351 0.42 -5.37 -21.30
N ALA A 352 0.04 -4.13 -21.59
CA ALA A 352 -0.73 -3.78 -22.78
C ALA A 352 0.00 -4.20 -24.07
N LYS A 353 1.33 -4.07 -24.07
CA LYS A 353 2.17 -4.52 -25.19
C LYS A 353 2.05 -6.00 -25.47
N GLU A 354 2.16 -6.84 -24.43
CA GLU A 354 2.05 -8.29 -24.58
C GLU A 354 0.68 -8.71 -25.11
N VAL A 355 -0.38 -7.95 -24.81
CA VAL A 355 -1.70 -8.17 -25.41
C VAL A 355 -1.71 -7.75 -26.88
N ILE A 356 -1.26 -6.53 -27.19
CA ILE A 356 -1.23 -5.97 -28.56
C ILE A 356 -0.40 -6.83 -29.51
N ASP A 357 0.73 -7.38 -29.05
CA ASP A 357 1.60 -8.23 -29.87
C ASP A 357 0.87 -9.50 -30.39
N GLY A 358 -0.27 -9.87 -29.79
CA GLY A 358 -1.16 -10.94 -30.29
C GLY A 358 -2.15 -10.52 -31.39
N TYR A 359 -2.24 -9.24 -31.71
CA TYR A 359 -3.20 -8.66 -32.65
C TYR A 359 -2.48 -7.83 -33.71
N PRO A 360 -2.22 -8.39 -34.92
CA PRO A 360 -1.63 -7.65 -36.03
C PRO A 360 -2.39 -6.34 -36.30
N ASP A 361 -1.63 -5.27 -36.56
CA ASP A 361 -2.15 -3.90 -36.79
C ASP A 361 -3.01 -3.31 -35.65
N GLY A 362 -3.03 -3.97 -34.48
CA GLY A 362 -3.85 -3.58 -33.34
C GLY A 362 -5.35 -3.85 -33.55
N ASP A 363 -5.72 -4.65 -34.56
CA ASP A 363 -7.12 -4.90 -34.88
C ASP A 363 -7.79 -5.76 -33.81
N PHE A 364 -8.83 -5.22 -33.19
CA PHE A 364 -9.64 -5.92 -32.20
C PHE A 364 -10.90 -6.50 -32.88
N PRO A 365 -10.93 -7.82 -33.16
CA PRO A 365 -12.03 -8.43 -33.88
C PRO A 365 -13.31 -8.40 -33.05
N SER A 366 -14.42 -8.10 -33.72
CA SER A 366 -15.77 -8.16 -33.18
C SER A 366 -16.56 -9.25 -33.87
N THR A 367 -17.60 -9.75 -33.19
CA THR A 367 -18.63 -10.59 -33.80
C THR A 367 -19.94 -9.83 -33.77
N ALA A 368 -20.42 -9.43 -34.95
CA ALA A 368 -21.76 -8.87 -35.10
C ALA A 368 -22.77 -10.00 -35.35
N GLY A 369 -23.99 -9.87 -34.83
CA GLY A 369 -25.08 -10.77 -35.20
C GLY A 369 -25.39 -10.67 -36.70
N GLY A 370 -25.17 -11.77 -37.44
CA GLY A 370 -25.47 -11.89 -38.88
C GLY A 370 -24.30 -11.55 -39.82
N SER A 371 -24.48 -11.79 -41.12
CA SER A 371 -23.45 -11.54 -42.15
C SER A 371 -23.33 -10.04 -42.45
N VAL A 372 -22.42 -9.34 -41.77
CA VAL A 372 -22.14 -7.92 -41.99
C VAL A 372 -20.82 -7.76 -42.76
N PRO A 373 -20.80 -7.15 -43.95
CA PRO A 373 -19.58 -7.01 -44.75
C PRO A 373 -18.47 -6.15 -44.11
N GLN A 374 -18.81 -5.31 -43.12
CA GLN A 374 -17.88 -4.50 -42.30
C GLN A 374 -18.54 -4.23 -40.93
N PRO A 375 -18.41 -5.14 -39.94
CA PRO A 375 -18.97 -4.90 -38.62
C PRO A 375 -18.21 -3.77 -37.91
N PRO A 376 -18.84 -3.04 -36.96
CA PRO A 376 -18.12 -2.15 -36.07
C PRO A 376 -16.95 -2.90 -35.43
N SER A 377 -15.78 -2.29 -35.38
CA SER A 377 -14.56 -2.91 -34.86
C SER A 377 -13.94 -2.01 -33.80
N ALA A 378 -12.74 -2.36 -33.34
CA ALA A 378 -11.99 -1.51 -32.44
C ALA A 378 -10.49 -1.66 -32.69
N LYS A 379 -9.72 -0.70 -32.19
CA LYS A 379 -8.25 -0.71 -32.23
C LYS A 379 -7.67 -0.72 -30.84
N LEU A 380 -6.66 -1.55 -30.68
CA LEU A 380 -5.84 -1.64 -29.47
C LEU A 380 -4.64 -0.71 -29.60
N SER A 381 -4.38 0.05 -28.55
CA SER A 381 -3.17 0.87 -28.45
C SER A 381 -2.76 1.06 -27.00
N ILE A 382 -1.57 1.62 -26.79
CA ILE A 382 -1.12 2.03 -25.47
C ILE A 382 -1.55 3.50 -25.28
N PRO A 383 -2.21 3.86 -24.15
CA PRO A 383 -2.59 5.24 -23.89
C PRO A 383 -1.41 6.21 -23.97
N PRO A 384 -1.59 7.45 -24.45
CA PRO A 384 -0.54 8.45 -24.47
C PRO A 384 0.06 8.69 -23.07
N GLY A 385 1.36 8.93 -23.01
CA GLY A 385 2.08 9.17 -21.76
C GLY A 385 2.42 7.92 -20.94
N GLN A 386 2.00 6.73 -21.38
CA GLN A 386 2.38 5.46 -20.76
C GLN A 386 3.64 4.87 -21.41
N ASP A 387 4.39 4.05 -20.65
CA ASP A 387 5.53 3.32 -21.18
C ASP A 387 5.09 2.19 -22.11
N ALA A 388 5.59 2.21 -23.34
CA ALA A 388 5.18 1.30 -24.40
C ALA A 388 5.51 -0.18 -24.13
N ASN A 389 6.45 -0.50 -23.25
CA ASN A 389 6.83 -1.89 -22.98
C ASN A 389 6.23 -2.43 -21.68
N LEU A 390 5.72 -1.56 -20.84
CA LEU A 390 5.57 -1.85 -19.42
C LEU A 390 4.22 -1.40 -18.82
N SER A 391 3.48 -0.55 -19.54
CA SER A 391 2.12 -0.16 -19.17
C SER A 391 1.21 -1.37 -18.99
N ASN A 392 0.41 -1.36 -17.91
CA ASN A 392 -0.71 -2.27 -17.74
C ASN A 392 -2.04 -1.66 -18.24
N GLN A 393 -2.00 -0.47 -18.84
CA GLN A 393 -3.19 0.18 -19.40
C GLN A 393 -3.25 -0.06 -20.91
N LEU A 394 -4.35 -0.67 -21.35
CA LEU A 394 -4.62 -0.98 -22.75
C LEU A 394 -5.80 -0.14 -23.24
N ARG A 395 -5.58 0.72 -24.23
CA ARG A 395 -6.62 1.52 -24.85
C ARG A 395 -7.39 0.70 -25.89
N VAL A 396 -8.70 0.71 -25.79
CA VAL A 396 -9.64 0.18 -26.78
C VAL A 396 -10.35 1.37 -27.42
N THR A 397 -10.10 1.63 -28.69
CA THR A 397 -10.76 2.71 -29.47
C THR A 397 -11.80 2.11 -30.40
N LEU A 398 -13.05 2.51 -30.25
CA LEU A 398 -14.15 2.01 -31.07
C LEU A 398 -14.12 2.61 -32.48
N ILE A 399 -14.26 1.75 -33.48
CA ILE A 399 -14.49 2.11 -34.88
C ILE A 399 -15.96 1.83 -35.18
N GLY A 400 -16.73 2.91 -35.24
CA GLY A 400 -18.17 2.86 -35.30
C GLY A 400 -18.77 3.71 -36.43
N PRO A 401 -20.10 3.89 -36.40
CA PRO A 401 -20.82 4.71 -37.37
C PRO A 401 -20.34 6.16 -37.35
N ASN A 402 -20.08 6.74 -38.53
CA ASN A 402 -19.73 8.15 -38.69
C ASN A 402 -20.26 8.73 -40.01
N THR A 403 -20.35 10.06 -40.09
CA THR A 403 -20.95 10.78 -41.24
C THR A 403 -20.11 10.73 -42.52
N GLY A 404 -18.85 10.26 -42.46
CA GLY A 404 -18.00 10.03 -43.62
C GLY A 404 -18.34 8.76 -44.39
N ILE A 405 -19.14 7.86 -43.81
CA ILE A 405 -19.55 6.61 -44.46
C ILE A 405 -20.83 6.86 -45.28
N THR A 406 -20.69 6.85 -46.61
CA THR A 406 -21.72 7.30 -47.55
C THR A 406 -22.97 6.42 -47.64
N LYS A 407 -22.95 5.18 -47.12
CA LYS A 407 -24.14 4.32 -46.91
C LYS A 407 -23.87 3.31 -45.79
N LEU A 408 -24.50 3.50 -44.63
CA LEU A 408 -24.56 2.46 -43.60
C LEU A 408 -25.49 1.34 -44.10
N ARG A 409 -24.93 0.19 -44.51
CA ARG A 409 -25.73 -0.93 -45.05
C ARG A 409 -26.42 -1.72 -43.93
N ASN A 410 -27.52 -2.37 -44.29
CA ASN A 410 -28.60 -3.00 -43.50
C ASN A 410 -28.32 -3.62 -42.12
N ASN A 411 -27.08 -3.94 -41.72
CA ASN A 411 -26.80 -4.77 -40.54
C ASN A 411 -25.74 -4.17 -39.59
N MET A 412 -25.37 -2.90 -39.73
CA MET A 412 -24.41 -2.24 -38.82
C MET A 412 -24.98 -1.96 -37.40
N PHE A 413 -26.22 -2.40 -37.15
CA PHE A 413 -27.00 -2.12 -35.95
C PHE A 413 -27.23 -3.36 -35.07
N ALA A 414 -26.69 -4.51 -35.48
CA ALA A 414 -26.78 -5.71 -34.65
C ALA A 414 -25.96 -5.50 -33.37
N PRO A 415 -26.44 -6.02 -32.22
CA PRO A 415 -25.61 -6.14 -31.03
C PRO A 415 -24.24 -6.70 -31.41
N THR A 416 -23.20 -5.92 -31.12
CA THR A 416 -21.84 -6.22 -31.54
C THR A 416 -21.05 -6.63 -30.31
N GLN A 417 -20.57 -7.87 -30.31
CA GLN A 417 -19.80 -8.42 -29.22
C GLN A 417 -18.31 -8.31 -29.52
N PHE A 418 -17.54 -8.00 -28.49
CA PHE A 418 -16.09 -7.88 -28.50
C PHE A 418 -15.51 -8.82 -27.44
N SER A 419 -14.52 -9.64 -27.82
CA SER A 419 -13.88 -10.62 -26.93
C SER A 419 -12.37 -10.51 -27.04
N LEU A 420 -11.74 -9.92 -26.03
CA LEU A 420 -10.28 -9.75 -25.94
C LEU A 420 -9.68 -10.97 -25.27
N MET A 421 -8.83 -11.68 -26.00
CA MET A 421 -8.15 -12.89 -25.55
C MET A 421 -6.66 -12.62 -25.45
N TYR A 422 -6.02 -13.13 -24.40
CA TYR A 422 -4.58 -13.22 -24.35
C TYR A 422 -4.10 -14.37 -25.25
N LYS A 423 -3.70 -14.05 -26.49
CA LYS A 423 -3.42 -15.04 -27.52
C LYS A 423 -2.36 -16.09 -27.14
N LYS A 424 -1.37 -15.72 -26.33
CA LYS A 424 -0.30 -16.63 -25.89
C LYS A 424 -0.83 -17.84 -25.11
N THR A 425 -1.92 -17.67 -24.36
CA THR A 425 -2.49 -18.73 -23.50
C THR A 425 -3.94 -19.05 -23.82
N ASN A 426 -4.54 -18.37 -24.81
CA ASN A 426 -5.95 -18.44 -25.14
C ASN A 426 -6.89 -18.18 -23.94
N THR A 427 -6.55 -17.19 -23.11
CA THR A 427 -7.32 -16.81 -21.91
C THR A 427 -8.17 -15.57 -22.19
N LEU A 428 -9.43 -15.55 -21.75
CA LEU A 428 -10.27 -14.36 -21.83
C LEU A 428 -9.75 -13.24 -20.91
N ILE A 429 -9.44 -12.08 -21.49
CA ILE A 429 -9.06 -10.86 -20.75
C ILE A 429 -10.27 -9.99 -20.45
N TYR A 430 -11.13 -9.76 -21.46
CA TYR A 430 -12.27 -8.87 -21.35
C TYR A 430 -13.32 -9.15 -22.44
N LYS A 431 -14.59 -8.97 -22.13
CA LYS A 431 -15.71 -9.25 -23.05
C LYS A 431 -16.82 -8.24 -22.85
N PHE A 432 -17.31 -7.60 -23.92
CA PHE A 432 -18.43 -6.65 -23.84
C PHE A 432 -19.29 -6.67 -25.10
N SER A 433 -20.49 -6.10 -25.02
CA SER A 433 -21.44 -5.99 -26.13
C SER A 433 -22.00 -4.58 -26.25
N ILE A 434 -21.86 -3.97 -27.41
CA ILE A 434 -22.53 -2.70 -27.74
C ILE A 434 -23.91 -3.01 -28.33
N VAL A 435 -24.96 -2.53 -27.66
CA VAL A 435 -26.36 -2.77 -28.01
C VAL A 435 -27.05 -1.54 -28.60
N SER A 436 -26.37 -0.39 -28.57
CA SER A 436 -26.81 0.84 -29.22
C SER A 436 -25.61 1.69 -29.63
N TRP A 437 -25.57 2.03 -30.91
CA TRP A 437 -24.56 2.92 -31.46
C TRP A 437 -25.09 4.35 -31.61
N TYR A 438 -24.23 5.33 -31.43
CA TYR A 438 -24.51 6.76 -31.60
C TYR A 438 -23.60 7.33 -32.68
N MET A 439 -24.11 8.32 -33.38
CA MET A 439 -23.39 9.02 -34.41
C MET A 439 -23.55 10.51 -34.22
N PHE A 440 -22.42 11.17 -33.94
CA PHE A 440 -22.35 12.62 -33.96
C PHE A 440 -22.57 13.15 -35.37
N VAL A 441 -23.29 14.27 -35.48
CA VAL A 441 -23.58 14.92 -36.76
C VAL A 441 -22.73 16.17 -36.88
N ASN A 442 -21.77 16.13 -37.81
CA ASN A 442 -20.82 17.22 -38.07
C ASN A 442 -21.36 18.37 -38.93
N GLN A 443 -22.60 18.25 -39.41
CA GLN A 443 -23.31 19.33 -40.08
C GLN A 443 -24.41 19.85 -39.16
N GLN A 444 -24.67 21.15 -39.21
CA GLN A 444 -25.73 21.75 -38.41
C GLN A 444 -27.01 21.88 -39.23
N PHE A 445 -28.10 21.30 -38.71
CA PHE A 445 -29.44 21.45 -39.25
C PHE A 445 -30.22 22.52 -38.50
N ASN A 446 -30.83 23.45 -39.24
CA ASN A 446 -31.59 24.56 -38.66
C ASN A 446 -33.02 24.16 -38.25
N THR A 447 -33.52 23.03 -38.77
CA THR A 447 -34.83 22.49 -38.40
C THR A 447 -34.74 21.05 -37.90
N ILE A 448 -35.64 20.72 -36.98
CA ILE A 448 -35.72 19.35 -36.44
C ILE A 448 -36.10 18.33 -37.53
N ASP A 449 -36.89 18.75 -38.52
CA ASP A 449 -37.35 17.87 -39.60
C ASP A 449 -36.22 17.51 -40.57
N GLU A 450 -35.35 18.47 -40.89
CA GLU A 450 -34.14 18.20 -41.68
C GLU A 450 -33.19 17.28 -40.93
N PHE A 451 -32.98 17.54 -39.63
CA PHE A 451 -32.14 16.70 -38.78
C PHE A 451 -32.71 15.27 -38.68
N LYS A 452 -34.02 15.13 -38.48
CA LYS A 452 -34.70 13.84 -38.43
C LYS A 452 -34.57 13.08 -39.75
N LYS A 453 -34.79 13.75 -40.88
CA LYS A 453 -34.60 13.17 -42.23
C LYS A 453 -33.15 12.75 -42.44
N PHE A 454 -32.19 13.49 -41.88
CA PHE A 454 -30.79 13.08 -41.92
C PHE A 454 -30.58 11.78 -41.15
N CYS A 455 -30.93 11.70 -39.86
CA CYS A 455 -30.72 10.48 -39.08
C CYS A 455 -31.38 9.25 -39.73
N LEU A 456 -32.62 9.37 -40.21
CA LEU A 456 -33.34 8.26 -40.86
C LEU A 456 -32.66 7.78 -42.15
N ARG A 457 -32.00 8.68 -42.90
CA ARG A 457 -31.24 8.33 -44.12
C ARG A 457 -29.94 7.58 -43.82
N GLN A 458 -29.42 7.69 -42.61
CA GLN A 458 -28.22 6.99 -42.17
C GLN A 458 -28.50 5.53 -41.77
N GLY A 459 -29.73 5.04 -41.97
CA GLY A 459 -30.07 3.63 -41.85
C GLY A 459 -31.17 3.27 -42.86
N ASN A 460 -31.97 2.24 -42.56
CA ASN A 460 -33.04 1.77 -43.44
C ASN A 460 -34.36 2.52 -43.27
N GLY A 461 -34.32 3.84 -43.00
CA GLY A 461 -35.51 4.61 -42.66
C GLY A 461 -36.01 4.27 -41.26
N TRP A 462 -37.21 3.65 -41.15
CA TRP A 462 -37.95 3.46 -39.90
C TRP A 462 -37.28 2.58 -38.83
N THR A 463 -36.33 1.74 -39.22
CA THR A 463 -35.58 0.84 -38.33
C THR A 463 -34.12 1.28 -38.11
N GLY A 464 -33.76 2.46 -38.63
CA GLY A 464 -32.41 3.01 -38.56
C GLY A 464 -32.17 3.99 -37.40
N PHE A 465 -31.14 4.81 -37.57
CA PHE A 465 -30.84 5.95 -36.71
C PHE A 465 -32.02 6.92 -36.61
N ASN A 466 -32.27 7.44 -35.41
CA ASN A 466 -33.22 8.53 -35.17
C ASN A 466 -32.55 9.63 -34.35
N ILE A 467 -33.20 10.78 -34.19
CA ILE A 467 -32.75 11.79 -33.24
C ILE A 467 -32.77 11.16 -31.83
N ALA A 468 -31.68 11.31 -31.07
CA ALA A 468 -31.60 10.76 -29.73
C ALA A 468 -32.71 11.31 -28.83
N LYS A 469 -33.23 10.46 -27.94
CA LYS A 469 -34.14 10.84 -26.87
C LYS A 469 -33.38 11.06 -25.56
N VAL A 470 -34.00 11.75 -24.60
CA VAL A 470 -33.39 12.01 -23.29
C VAL A 470 -32.97 10.70 -22.59
N ASP A 471 -33.82 9.67 -22.61
CA ASP A 471 -33.58 8.35 -22.02
C ASP A 471 -32.56 7.48 -22.77
N GLN A 472 -32.01 7.97 -23.88
CA GLN A 472 -30.88 7.37 -24.60
C GLN A 472 -29.57 8.13 -24.34
N LEU A 473 -29.63 9.31 -23.73
CA LEU A 473 -28.44 10.13 -23.46
C LEU A 473 -28.07 10.09 -21.97
N THR A 474 -29.05 10.16 -21.08
CA THR A 474 -28.86 10.30 -19.64
C THR A 474 -29.82 9.42 -18.85
N ASN A 475 -29.44 9.06 -17.62
CA ASN A 475 -30.28 8.38 -16.64
C ASN A 475 -30.79 9.33 -15.53
N ALA A 476 -30.66 10.65 -15.74
CA ALA A 476 -31.13 11.71 -14.85
C ALA A 476 -32.67 11.83 -14.80
N ASN A 477 -33.17 12.44 -13.72
CA ASN A 477 -34.55 12.90 -13.62
C ASN A 477 -34.60 14.40 -13.37
N ALA A 478 -35.62 15.07 -13.89
CA ALA A 478 -35.85 16.48 -13.72
C ALA A 478 -37.33 16.72 -13.35
N TYR A 479 -37.65 17.96 -12.96
CA TYR A 479 -38.99 18.33 -12.50
C TYR A 479 -40.13 17.86 -13.43
N THR A 480 -39.93 17.90 -14.75
CA THR A 480 -40.92 17.41 -15.73
C THR A 480 -40.48 16.15 -16.50
N TRP A 481 -39.37 15.52 -16.09
CA TRP A 481 -38.87 14.30 -16.72
C TRP A 481 -38.56 13.23 -15.66
N ASN A 482 -39.37 12.17 -15.63
CA ASN A 482 -39.27 11.10 -14.62
C ASN A 482 -38.95 9.71 -15.23
N ASN A 483 -38.35 9.67 -16.43
CA ASN A 483 -38.02 8.41 -17.11
C ASN A 483 -36.58 7.92 -16.86
N GLY A 484 -35.78 8.63 -16.06
CA GLY A 484 -34.46 8.19 -15.59
C GLY A 484 -34.55 7.12 -14.50
N ILE A 485 -33.51 7.00 -13.65
CA ILE A 485 -33.43 5.99 -12.58
C ILE A 485 -34.65 6.06 -11.64
N SER A 486 -35.25 4.90 -11.32
CA SER A 486 -36.43 4.86 -10.45
C SER A 486 -36.09 5.34 -9.03
N GLY A 487 -37.00 6.09 -8.39
CA GLY A 487 -36.80 6.57 -7.03
C GLY A 487 -35.73 7.66 -6.87
N ARG A 488 -35.08 8.10 -7.95
CA ARG A 488 -34.04 9.13 -7.94
C ARG A 488 -34.58 10.46 -8.45
N GLN A 489 -34.42 11.56 -7.71
CA GLN A 489 -34.87 12.90 -8.12
C GLN A 489 -33.70 13.86 -8.24
N ILE A 490 -32.73 13.49 -9.09
CA ILE A 490 -31.48 14.23 -9.31
C ILE A 490 -31.32 14.51 -10.81
N ASN A 491 -31.15 15.79 -11.15
CA ASN A 491 -31.03 16.28 -12.53
C ASN A 491 -29.59 16.26 -13.05
N ASN A 492 -28.95 15.11 -12.88
CA ASN A 492 -27.61 14.79 -13.33
C ASN A 492 -27.52 13.28 -13.55
N TYR A 493 -26.65 12.80 -14.44
CA TYR A 493 -26.50 11.35 -14.59
C TYR A 493 -25.87 10.71 -13.35
N ARG A 494 -26.02 9.40 -13.23
CA ARG A 494 -25.18 8.52 -12.43
C ARG A 494 -24.33 7.68 -13.37
N ARG A 495 -23.04 7.49 -13.09
CA ARG A 495 -22.11 6.63 -13.83
C ARG A 495 -22.60 5.18 -13.75
N SER A 496 -23.35 4.74 -14.76
CA SER A 496 -23.91 3.39 -14.79
C SER A 496 -24.13 2.93 -16.22
N LEU A 497 -24.18 1.61 -16.40
CA LEU A 497 -24.58 1.01 -17.65
C LEU A 497 -26.05 1.29 -17.95
N ASN A 498 -26.38 1.35 -19.24
CA ASN A 498 -27.74 1.39 -19.73
C ASN A 498 -28.44 0.05 -19.47
N TYR A 499 -29.71 0.12 -19.08
CA TYR A 499 -30.56 -1.03 -18.85
C TYR A 499 -31.97 -0.80 -19.40
N ASN A 500 -32.76 -1.87 -19.53
CA ASN A 500 -34.13 -1.77 -20.00
C ASN A 500 -35.10 -1.73 -18.81
N ARG A 501 -35.98 -0.74 -18.79
CA ARG A 501 -37.13 -0.67 -17.88
C ARG A 501 -38.42 -0.61 -18.67
N SER A 502 -39.17 -1.71 -18.66
CA SER A 502 -40.50 -1.81 -19.29
C SER A 502 -40.50 -1.44 -20.78
N GLY A 503 -39.50 -1.91 -21.53
CA GLY A 503 -39.37 -1.66 -22.97
C GLY A 503 -38.72 -0.32 -23.33
N LYS A 504 -38.22 0.43 -22.35
CA LYS A 504 -37.52 1.70 -22.56
C LYS A 504 -36.07 1.61 -22.05
N PRO A 505 -35.08 2.15 -22.78
CA PRO A 505 -33.74 2.31 -22.23
C PRO A 505 -33.78 3.29 -21.05
N VAL A 506 -32.89 3.10 -20.08
CA VAL A 506 -32.64 4.05 -19.00
C VAL A 506 -31.14 4.25 -18.90
N GLY A 507 -30.71 5.47 -19.18
CA GLY A 507 -29.30 5.80 -19.37
C GLY A 507 -28.87 5.70 -20.81
N GLY A 508 -27.58 5.87 -21.02
CA GLY A 508 -27.02 5.80 -22.36
C GLY A 508 -25.67 6.46 -22.42
N ILE A 509 -25.40 7.13 -23.54
CA ILE A 509 -24.01 7.44 -23.87
C ILE A 509 -23.33 8.39 -22.87
N PHE A 510 -24.03 9.37 -22.29
CA PHE A 510 -23.40 10.26 -21.29
C PHE A 510 -23.27 9.60 -19.93
N SER A 511 -24.26 8.82 -19.49
CA SER A 511 -24.17 8.09 -18.21
C SER A 511 -23.09 7.00 -18.22
N GLU A 512 -22.78 6.43 -19.39
CA GLU A 512 -21.72 5.43 -19.57
C GLU A 512 -20.35 6.05 -19.84
N TRP A 513 -20.23 6.98 -20.77
CA TRP A 513 -18.93 7.50 -21.22
C TRP A 513 -18.49 8.77 -20.50
N GLY A 514 -19.42 9.47 -19.87
CA GLY A 514 -19.19 10.71 -19.13
C GLY A 514 -19.26 11.90 -20.06
N SER A 515 -18.52 12.94 -19.71
CA SER A 515 -18.42 14.17 -20.50
C SER A 515 -17.85 13.89 -21.90
N LEU A 516 -18.71 13.87 -22.92
CA LEU A 516 -18.29 13.78 -24.30
C LEU A 516 -17.89 15.16 -24.82
N SER A 517 -16.58 15.40 -24.91
CA SER A 517 -15.97 16.63 -25.43
C SER A 517 -14.70 16.29 -26.21
N GLU A 518 -14.25 17.21 -27.06
CA GLU A 518 -13.00 17.07 -27.82
C GLU A 518 -11.77 16.92 -26.90
N GLN A 519 -11.83 17.48 -25.68
CA GLN A 519 -10.76 17.34 -24.68
C GLN A 519 -10.66 15.91 -24.14
N ASN A 520 -11.80 15.25 -23.92
CA ASN A 520 -11.84 13.89 -23.39
C ASN A 520 -11.72 12.84 -24.49
N TYR A 521 -12.29 13.13 -25.66
CA TYR A 521 -12.35 12.22 -26.80
C TYR A 521 -11.91 12.92 -28.08
N PRO A 522 -10.60 13.22 -28.25
CA PRO A 522 -10.10 13.90 -29.44
C PRO A 522 -10.44 13.15 -30.72
N GLY A 523 -10.90 13.87 -31.74
CA GLY A 523 -11.28 13.31 -33.03
C GLY A 523 -12.58 12.51 -33.05
N SER A 524 -13.34 12.48 -31.94
CA SER A 524 -14.67 11.86 -31.89
C SER A 524 -15.77 12.73 -32.48
N GLY A 525 -15.50 14.02 -32.69
CA GLY A 525 -16.45 15.00 -33.20
C GLY A 525 -17.41 15.55 -32.14
N TRP A 526 -17.37 15.07 -30.90
CA TRP A 526 -18.19 15.59 -29.82
C TRP A 526 -17.65 16.95 -29.34
N VAL A 527 -18.12 18.03 -29.95
CA VAL A 527 -17.62 19.40 -29.73
C VAL A 527 -18.60 20.31 -28.97
N ALA A 528 -19.83 19.87 -28.74
CA ALA A 528 -20.86 20.65 -28.07
C ALA A 528 -21.02 20.23 -26.61
N ASP A 529 -21.46 21.16 -25.76
CA ASP A 529 -21.82 20.85 -24.37
C ASP A 529 -23.28 20.39 -24.25
N ILE A 530 -24.18 20.95 -25.06
CA ILE A 530 -25.62 20.73 -24.94
C ILE A 530 -26.15 20.10 -26.22
N TYR A 531 -26.87 18.99 -26.09
CA TYR A 531 -27.40 18.22 -27.21
C TYR A 531 -28.92 18.29 -27.27
N ILE A 532 -29.44 18.56 -28.48
CA ILE A 532 -30.88 18.54 -28.73
C ILE A 532 -31.41 17.11 -28.73
N THR A 533 -32.64 16.92 -28.20
CA THR A 533 -33.31 15.61 -28.21
C THR A 533 -34.63 15.64 -28.98
N GLN A 534 -35.14 14.45 -29.32
CA GLN A 534 -36.48 14.30 -29.89
C GLN A 534 -37.59 14.52 -28.84
N SER A 535 -37.29 14.42 -27.56
CA SER A 535 -38.26 14.45 -26.47
C SER A 535 -38.80 15.87 -26.24
N THR A 536 -40.12 16.00 -26.08
CA THR A 536 -40.80 17.28 -25.80
C THR A 536 -41.41 17.32 -24.40
N TYR A 537 -41.56 18.53 -23.83
CA TYR A 537 -42.11 18.72 -22.47
C TYR A 537 -43.55 19.23 -22.44
N ASP A 538 -44.02 19.87 -23.51
CA ASP A 538 -45.38 20.38 -23.66
C ASP A 538 -45.96 20.16 -25.07
N GLY A 539 -45.26 19.38 -25.91
CA GLY A 539 -45.63 19.12 -27.30
C GLY A 539 -44.88 19.99 -28.30
N ASP A 540 -44.56 21.24 -27.94
CA ASP A 540 -43.96 22.23 -28.84
C ASP A 540 -42.49 22.50 -28.55
N HIS A 541 -42.10 22.42 -27.28
CA HIS A 541 -40.73 22.67 -26.81
C HIS A 541 -40.02 21.38 -26.41
N ARG A 542 -38.69 21.38 -26.59
CA ARG A 542 -37.85 20.18 -26.48
C ARG A 542 -36.99 20.18 -25.22
N TYR A 543 -36.65 18.97 -24.81
CA TYR A 543 -35.60 18.74 -23.85
C TYR A 543 -34.23 18.73 -24.53
N TYR A 544 -33.24 19.21 -23.80
CA TYR A 544 -31.82 19.14 -24.14
C TYR A 544 -31.09 18.42 -23.03
N VAL A 545 -29.95 17.83 -23.35
CA VAL A 545 -29.11 17.15 -22.36
C VAL A 545 -27.70 17.71 -22.43
N ASP A 546 -27.20 18.16 -21.28
CA ASP A 546 -25.81 18.58 -21.11
C ASP A 546 -24.91 17.34 -21.04
N SER A 547 -23.92 17.22 -21.94
CA SER A 547 -23.04 16.06 -22.00
C SER A 547 -22.09 15.99 -20.81
N ARG A 548 -21.80 17.12 -20.16
CA ARG A 548 -20.78 17.21 -19.09
C ARG A 548 -21.21 16.50 -17.82
N ASP A 549 -22.52 16.53 -17.53
CA ASP A 549 -23.08 16.06 -16.26
C ASP A 549 -24.45 15.38 -16.41
N GLY A 550 -24.95 15.24 -17.64
CA GLY A 550 -26.22 14.56 -17.95
C GLY A 550 -27.46 15.36 -17.59
N ARG A 551 -27.34 16.65 -17.27
CA ARG A 551 -28.45 17.49 -16.85
C ARG A 551 -29.46 17.69 -17.97
N ILE A 552 -30.73 17.55 -17.64
CA ILE A 552 -31.86 17.79 -18.54
C ILE A 552 -32.24 19.27 -18.44
N LEU A 553 -32.26 19.94 -19.58
CA LEU A 553 -32.56 21.37 -19.73
C LEU A 553 -33.83 21.57 -20.55
N LYS A 554 -34.52 22.68 -20.28
CA LYS A 554 -35.60 23.21 -21.12
C LYS A 554 -35.07 24.45 -21.83
N GLN A 555 -35.08 24.43 -23.15
CA GLN A 555 -34.70 25.57 -23.97
C GLN A 555 -35.66 25.70 -25.15
N ASP A 556 -35.78 26.92 -25.68
CA ASP A 556 -36.66 27.23 -26.81
C ASP A 556 -35.85 27.27 -28.12
N GLY A 557 -36.36 26.58 -29.15
CA GLY A 557 -35.81 26.62 -30.52
C GLY A 557 -34.55 25.78 -30.77
N VAL A 558 -34.29 25.47 -32.05
CA VAL A 558 -33.04 24.83 -32.49
C VAL A 558 -32.03 25.94 -32.79
N SER A 559 -31.07 26.16 -31.90
CA SER A 559 -29.91 27.03 -32.17
C SER A 559 -28.81 26.25 -32.89
N SER A 560 -28.07 26.91 -33.78
CA SER A 560 -26.84 26.38 -34.40
C SER A 560 -25.73 26.02 -33.40
N ASN A 561 -25.89 26.40 -32.14
CA ASN A 561 -24.90 26.20 -31.08
C ASN A 561 -25.07 24.86 -30.33
N TYR A 562 -26.13 24.09 -30.62
CA TYR A 562 -26.38 22.80 -29.96
C TYR A 562 -25.83 21.62 -30.75
N GLY A 563 -25.36 20.60 -30.03
CA GLY A 563 -24.92 19.34 -30.60
C GLY A 563 -26.09 18.53 -31.15
N GLN A 564 -25.86 17.86 -32.27
CA GLN A 564 -26.83 17.01 -32.95
C GLN A 564 -26.29 15.58 -33.00
N VAL A 565 -27.06 14.63 -32.46
CA VAL A 565 -26.69 13.21 -32.40
C VAL A 565 -27.83 12.32 -32.87
N CYS A 566 -27.47 11.37 -33.73
CA CYS A 566 -28.36 10.27 -34.08
C CYS A 566 -28.09 9.07 -33.15
N ALA A 567 -29.14 8.45 -32.63
CA ALA A 567 -29.09 7.22 -31.85
C ALA A 567 -29.65 6.04 -32.65
N GLY A 568 -28.93 4.92 -32.66
CA GLY A 568 -29.38 3.67 -33.27
C GLY A 568 -30.48 3.01 -32.45
N PRO A 569 -31.19 2.02 -33.02
CA PRO A 569 -32.18 1.26 -32.28
C PRO A 569 -31.54 0.59 -31.07
N TYR A 570 -32.28 0.54 -29.97
CA TYR A 570 -31.88 -0.21 -28.79
C TYR A 570 -32.37 -1.65 -28.94
N ILE A 571 -31.44 -2.56 -29.23
CA ILE A 571 -31.75 -3.97 -29.47
C ILE A 571 -31.23 -4.76 -28.27
N LEU A 572 -32.05 -4.87 -27.24
CA LEU A 572 -31.90 -5.91 -26.22
C LEU A 572 -32.95 -6.99 -26.48
N THR A 573 -32.51 -8.23 -26.61
CA THR A 573 -33.36 -9.39 -26.41
C THR A 573 -33.94 -9.30 -25.00
N SER A 574 -35.24 -9.52 -24.90
CA SER A 574 -36.15 -8.99 -23.87
C SER A 574 -36.00 -9.54 -22.45
N SER A 575 -34.83 -10.03 -22.03
CA SER A 575 -34.66 -10.69 -20.72
C SER A 575 -33.42 -10.29 -19.90
N GLU A 576 -32.51 -9.44 -20.39
CA GLU A 576 -31.11 -9.58 -19.96
C GLU A 576 -30.47 -8.42 -19.16
N ARG A 577 -31.03 -7.21 -19.15
CA ARG A 577 -30.61 -6.14 -18.21
C ARG A 577 -31.82 -5.46 -17.60
N VAL A 578 -32.32 -6.02 -16.50
CA VAL A 578 -33.38 -5.42 -15.67
C VAL A 578 -32.72 -4.60 -14.58
N GLU A 579 -33.36 -3.49 -14.19
CA GLU A 579 -32.94 -2.62 -13.08
C GLU A 579 -32.45 -3.44 -11.88
N ILE A 580 -31.13 -3.43 -11.62
CA ILE A 580 -30.56 -4.04 -10.42
C ILE A 580 -30.99 -3.15 -9.27
N LYS A 581 -31.98 -3.60 -8.51
CA LYS A 581 -32.34 -2.95 -7.24
C LYS A 581 -31.14 -3.07 -6.32
N SER A 582 -30.45 -1.95 -6.06
CA SER A 582 -29.56 -1.85 -4.92
C SER A 582 -30.38 -2.14 -3.66
N ASN A 583 -30.07 -3.22 -2.94
CA ASN A 583 -30.60 -3.37 -1.58
C ASN A 583 -30.08 -2.18 -0.74
N PRO A 584 -30.93 -1.61 0.12
CA PRO A 584 -30.60 -0.42 0.91
C PRO A 584 -29.44 -0.62 1.87
#